data_AF-A0A4Q3TB64-F1
#
_entry.id   AF-A0A4Q3TB64-F1
#
_cell.length_a   1.000
_cell.length_b   1.000
_cell.length_c   1.000
_cell.angle_alpha   90.00
_cell.angle_beta   90.00
_cell.angle_gamma   90.00
#
_symmetry.space_group_name_H-M   'P 1'
#
loop_
_entity.id
_entity.type
_entity.pdbx_description
1 polymer ?
#
loop_
_entity_poly.entity_id
_entity_poly.type
_entity_poly.pdbx_seq_one_letter_code
_entity_poly.pdbx_strand_id
1 'polypeptide(L)'
;MTETKRGGLALHWLMLIGFAVGLGGGLLVNLTLGADTGWVVWLTDNVTGPLGQIFLRLLFMMVIPLLFSALVVGVAEMGDLSSLGRAGIKTLMLTILVSSIAVVIGLVMVNVFQPGRGVDP
;
A
#
# COMPACT_ATOMS: atom_id res chain seq x y z
N MET A 1 -2.98 14.53 40.38
CA MET A 1 -3.51 13.64 39.33
C MET A 1 -2.31 12.90 38.76
N THR A 2 -2.10 11.66 39.17
CA THR A 2 -0.93 10.84 38.82
C THR A 2 -1.03 10.41 37.36
N GLU A 3 -0.10 10.89 36.54
CA GLU A 3 0.08 10.39 35.17
C GLU A 3 0.54 8.93 35.22
N THR A 4 -0.36 8.02 34.90
CA THR A 4 -0.02 6.63 34.61
C THR A 4 0.67 6.59 33.25
N LYS A 5 1.99 6.72 33.24
CA LYS A 5 2.84 6.50 32.06
C LYS A 5 2.77 5.03 31.67
N ARG A 6 1.74 4.64 30.91
CA ARG A 6 1.69 3.32 30.27
C ARG A 6 2.80 3.29 29.23
N GLY A 7 3.87 2.56 29.53
CA GLY A 7 4.87 2.15 28.56
C GLY A 7 4.22 1.25 27.50
N GLY A 8 3.47 1.86 26.58
CA GLY A 8 2.89 1.18 25.44
C GLY A 8 3.94 1.06 24.33
N LEU A 9 3.92 -0.07 23.63
CA LEU A 9 4.63 -0.23 22.36
C LEU A 9 4.27 0.94 21.43
N ALA A 10 5.25 1.48 20.71
CA ALA A 10 5.01 2.54 19.76
C ALA A 10 4.03 2.09 18.67
N LEU A 11 3.13 2.97 18.22
CA LEU A 11 2.03 2.61 17.31
C LEU A 11 2.51 2.02 15.98
N HIS A 12 3.63 2.50 15.43
CA HIS A 12 4.23 1.92 14.23
C HIS A 12 4.68 0.47 14.43
N TRP A 13 5.07 0.12 15.67
CA TRP A 13 5.45 -1.24 16.01
C TRP A 13 4.25 -2.15 16.16
N LEU A 14 3.14 -1.62 16.67
CA LEU A 14 1.87 -2.34 16.66
C LEU A 14 1.37 -2.59 15.22
N MET A 15 1.49 -1.60 14.32
CA MET A 15 1.14 -1.77 12.90
C MET A 15 2.00 -2.84 12.22
N LEU A 16 3.31 -2.82 12.47
CA LEU A 16 4.22 -3.79 11.86
C LEU A 16 3.97 -5.21 12.38
N ILE A 17 3.76 -5.38 13.68
CA ILE A 17 3.42 -6.68 14.28
C ILE A 17 2.08 -7.19 13.72
N GLY A 18 1.06 -6.33 13.64
CA GLY A 18 -0.23 -6.69 13.06
C GLY A 18 -0.12 -7.15 11.60
N PHE A 19 0.66 -6.44 10.78
CA PHE A 19 0.93 -6.82 9.40
C PHE A 19 1.68 -8.14 9.29
N ALA A 20 2.75 -8.32 10.08
CA ALA A 20 3.55 -9.54 10.06
C ALA A 20 2.74 -10.77 10.51
N VAL A 21 1.93 -10.63 11.56
CA VAL A 21 1.05 -11.69 12.06
C VAL A 21 -0.07 -11.98 11.05
N GLY A 22 -0.68 -10.97 10.44
CA GLY A 22 -1.73 -11.15 9.44
C GLY A 22 -1.23 -11.86 8.18
N LEU A 23 -0.09 -11.42 7.63
CA LEU A 23 0.52 -12.02 6.45
C LEU A 23 1.05 -13.43 6.75
N GLY A 24 1.79 -13.58 7.85
CA GLY A 24 2.36 -14.87 8.25
C GLY A 24 1.28 -15.90 8.59
N GLY A 25 0.28 -15.52 9.38
CA GLY A 25 -0.84 -16.37 9.74
C GLY A 25 -1.69 -16.77 8.53
N GLY A 26 -2.01 -15.81 7.65
CA GLY A 26 -2.76 -16.07 6.42
C GLY A 26 -2.01 -17.03 5.48
N LEU A 27 -0.71 -16.83 5.30
CA LEU A 27 0.12 -17.71 4.47
C LEU A 27 0.24 -19.12 5.06
N LEU A 28 0.44 -19.23 6.38
CA LEU A 28 0.56 -20.53 7.05
C LEU A 28 -0.73 -21.34 6.90
N VAL A 29 -1.89 -20.71 7.13
CA VAL A 29 -3.21 -21.36 6.93
C VAL A 29 -3.38 -21.80 5.47
N ASN A 30 -3.03 -20.95 4.51
CA ASN A 30 -3.14 -21.26 3.08
C ASN A 30 -2.28 -22.47 2.69
N LEU A 31 -1.04 -22.56 3.19
CA LEU A 31 -0.12 -23.66 2.88
C LEU A 31 -0.47 -24.98 3.57
N THR A 32 -1.00 -24.96 4.80
CA THR A 32 -1.30 -26.20 5.54
C THR A 32 -2.66 -26.80 5.22
N LEU A 33 -3.69 -25.96 5.06
CA LEU A 33 -5.09 -26.40 4.94
C LEU A 33 -5.60 -26.30 3.49
N GLY A 34 -4.90 -25.59 2.62
CA GLY A 34 -5.37 -25.29 1.26
C GLY A 34 -6.47 -24.22 1.25
N ALA A 35 -6.53 -23.46 0.16
CA ALA A 35 -7.46 -22.35 -0.01
C ALA A 35 -8.95 -22.78 0.01
N ASP A 36 -9.23 -24.05 -0.32
CA ASP A 36 -10.59 -24.54 -0.56
C ASP A 36 -11.27 -25.14 0.68
N THR A 37 -10.64 -25.03 1.86
CA THR A 37 -11.27 -25.47 3.10
C THR A 37 -12.46 -24.57 3.44
N GLY A 38 -13.68 -25.13 3.51
CA GLY A 38 -14.91 -24.34 3.64
C GLY A 38 -14.96 -23.36 4.82
N TRP A 39 -14.35 -23.68 5.97
CA TRP A 39 -14.22 -22.74 7.09
C TRP A 39 -13.29 -21.55 6.77
N VAL A 40 -12.20 -21.78 6.04
CA VAL A 40 -11.23 -20.74 5.67
C VAL A 40 -11.86 -19.76 4.69
N VAL A 41 -12.59 -20.27 3.69
CA VAL A 41 -13.36 -19.44 2.75
C VAL A 41 -14.41 -18.62 3.50
N TRP A 42 -15.18 -19.25 4.38
CA TRP A 42 -16.19 -18.55 5.17
C TRP A 42 -15.58 -17.43 6.02
N LEU A 43 -14.47 -17.70 6.73
CA LEU A 43 -13.80 -16.72 7.57
C LEU A 43 -13.23 -15.56 6.74
N THR A 44 -12.67 -15.88 5.57
CA THR A 44 -12.09 -14.89 4.66
C THR A 44 -13.18 -13.99 4.07
N ASP A 45 -14.29 -14.55 3.61
CA ASP A 45 -15.35 -13.80 2.94
C ASP A 45 -16.24 -13.01 3.90
N ASN A 46 -16.47 -13.54 5.11
CA ASN A 46 -17.42 -12.91 6.06
C ASN A 46 -16.74 -12.02 7.11
N VAL A 47 -15.45 -12.26 7.40
CA VAL A 47 -14.76 -11.54 8.49
C VAL A 47 -13.56 -10.77 7.96
N THR A 48 -12.52 -11.47 7.50
CA THR A 48 -11.24 -10.82 7.17
C THR A 48 -11.37 -9.89 5.96
N GLY A 49 -12.08 -10.32 4.92
CA GLY A 49 -12.33 -9.56 3.70
C GLY A 49 -13.12 -8.27 3.98
N PRO A 50 -14.33 -8.33 4.55
CA PRO A 50 -15.10 -7.14 4.88
C PRO A 50 -14.37 -6.19 5.84
N LEU A 51 -13.65 -6.72 6.83
CA LEU A 51 -12.86 -5.90 7.76
C LEU A 51 -11.72 -5.17 7.05
N GLY A 52 -11.00 -5.85 6.15
CA GLY A 52 -9.99 -5.24 5.29
C GLY A 52 -10.58 -4.19 4.34
N GLN A 53 -11.76 -4.45 3.77
CA GLN A 53 -12.45 -3.47 2.93
C GLN A 53 -12.86 -2.22 3.71
N ILE A 54 -13.40 -2.36 4.92
CA ILE A 54 -13.72 -1.21 5.77
C ILE A 54 -12.47 -0.41 6.07
N PHE A 55 -11.36 -1.08 6.44
CA PHE A 55 -10.08 -0.41 6.68
C PHE A 55 -9.60 0.40 5.45
N LEU A 56 -9.61 -0.21 4.27
CA LEU A 56 -9.22 0.48 3.03
C LEU A 56 -10.17 1.63 2.69
N ARG A 57 -11.48 1.47 2.88
CA ARG A 57 -12.47 2.55 2.66
C ARG A 57 -12.23 3.72 3.61
N LEU A 58 -11.88 3.46 4.86
CA LEU A 58 -11.51 4.51 5.82
C LEU A 58 -10.24 5.25 5.38
N LEU A 59 -9.22 4.52 4.91
CA LEU A 59 -8.02 5.16 4.34
C LEU A 59 -8.37 6.04 3.13
N PHE A 60 -9.13 5.52 2.16
CA PHE A 60 -9.52 6.28 0.97
C PHE A 60 -10.39 7.49 1.28
N MET A 61 -11.29 7.38 2.26
CA MET A 61 -12.11 8.51 2.75
C MET A 61 -11.24 9.65 3.29
N MET A 62 -10.11 9.34 3.91
CA MET A 62 -9.15 10.36 4.37
C MET A 62 -8.26 10.89 3.25
N VAL A 63 -7.81 10.02 2.34
CA VAL A 63 -6.84 10.37 1.29
C VAL A 63 -7.41 11.44 0.35
N ILE A 64 -8.66 11.34 -0.09
CA ILE A 64 -9.21 12.28 -1.08
C ILE A 64 -9.28 13.73 -0.54
N PRO A 65 -9.90 14.01 0.63
CA PRO A 65 -9.96 15.38 1.17
C PRO A 65 -8.58 15.90 1.58
N LEU A 66 -7.72 15.03 2.10
CA LEU A 66 -6.37 15.40 2.52
C LEU A 66 -5.51 15.82 1.33
N LEU A 67 -5.54 15.06 0.22
CA LEU A 67 -4.81 15.41 -0.99
C LEU A 67 -5.28 16.75 -1.56
N PHE A 68 -6.59 16.97 -1.65
CA PHE A 68 -7.12 18.26 -2.12
C PHE A 68 -6.63 19.41 -1.23
N SER A 69 -6.77 19.28 0.08
CA SER A 69 -6.37 20.31 1.04
C SER A 69 -4.88 20.58 0.98
N ALA A 70 -4.05 19.53 0.92
CA ALA A 70 -2.60 19.64 0.80
C ALA A 70 -2.18 20.33 -0.50
N LEU A 71 -2.83 20.01 -1.62
CA LEU A 71 -2.57 20.69 -2.90
C LEU A 71 -2.97 22.17 -2.85
N VAL A 72 -4.15 22.49 -2.32
CA VAL A 72 -4.62 23.89 -2.20
C VAL A 72 -3.68 24.71 -1.33
N VAL A 73 -3.33 24.19 -0.14
CA VAL A 73 -2.40 24.86 0.78
C VAL A 73 -1.01 24.99 0.16
N GLY A 74 -0.49 23.94 -0.47
CA GLY A 74 0.83 23.97 -1.12
C GLY A 74 0.90 24.97 -2.29
N VAL A 75 -0.17 25.12 -3.07
CA VAL A 75 -0.24 26.13 -4.13
C VAL A 75 -0.35 27.54 -3.55
N ALA A 76 -1.15 27.72 -2.48
CA ALA A 76 -1.30 29.01 -1.82
C ALA A 76 0.01 29.51 -1.19
N GLU A 77 0.82 28.62 -0.61
CA GLU A 77 2.12 28.96 -0.01
C GLU A 77 3.16 29.41 -1.06
N MET A 78 3.13 28.86 -2.27
CA MET A 78 4.08 29.25 -3.33
C MET A 78 3.80 30.64 -3.89
N GLY A 79 2.54 31.10 -3.90
CA GLY A 79 2.13 32.44 -4.34
C GLY A 79 2.28 32.75 -5.84
N ASP A 80 3.20 32.10 -6.55
CA ASP A 80 3.47 32.29 -7.99
C ASP A 80 3.27 30.99 -8.79
N LEU A 81 2.32 31.02 -9.75
CA LEU A 81 2.02 29.92 -10.67
C LEU A 81 3.22 29.50 -11.52
N SER A 82 4.15 30.41 -11.83
CA SER A 82 5.33 30.08 -12.64
C SER A 82 6.26 29.10 -11.91
N SER A 83 6.40 29.28 -10.60
CA SER A 83 7.21 28.43 -9.74
C SER A 83 6.61 27.03 -9.59
N LEU A 84 5.28 26.96 -9.45
CA LEU A 84 4.52 25.71 -9.38
C LEU A 84 4.63 24.91 -10.69
N GLY A 85 4.49 25.57 -11.83
CA GLY A 85 4.63 24.93 -13.14
C GLY A 85 6.02 24.31 -13.32
N ARG A 86 7.08 25.02 -12.92
CA ARG A 86 8.46 24.52 -12.99
C ARG A 86 8.70 23.34 -12.05
N ALA A 87 8.17 23.39 -10.82
CA ALA A 87 8.25 22.27 -9.88
C ALA A 87 7.47 21.05 -10.39
N GLY A 88 6.25 21.26 -10.88
CA GLY A 88 5.40 20.21 -11.46
C GLY A 88 6.06 19.52 -12.65
N ILE A 89 6.63 20.28 -13.60
CA ILE A 89 7.34 19.72 -14.76
C ILE A 89 8.57 18.92 -14.33
N LYS A 90 9.37 19.42 -13.37
CA LYS A 90 10.52 18.68 -12.84
C LYS A 90 10.10 17.36 -12.20
N THR A 91 9.05 17.37 -11.39
CA THR A 91 8.50 16.17 -10.77
C THR A 91 7.92 15.21 -11.80
N LEU A 92 7.19 15.71 -12.80
CA LEU A 92 6.64 14.88 -13.87
C LEU A 92 7.75 14.19 -14.68
N MET A 93 8.79 14.93 -15.06
CA MET A 93 9.96 14.38 -15.76
C MET A 93 10.68 13.32 -14.90
N LEU A 94 10.83 13.58 -13.61
CA LEU A 94 11.40 12.60 -12.67
C LEU A 94 10.53 11.34 -12.59
N THR A 95 9.22 11.47 -12.45
CA THR A 95 8.28 10.34 -12.38
C THR A 95 8.31 9.51 -13.64
N ILE A 96 8.32 10.14 -14.82
CA ILE A 96 8.42 9.44 -16.11
C ILE A 96 9.75 8.70 -16.18
N LEU A 97 10.87 9.36 -15.89
CA LEU A 97 12.20 8.75 -15.94
C LEU A 97 12.31 7.53 -15.02
N VAL A 98 11.90 7.68 -13.76
CA VAL A 98 11.94 6.59 -12.77
C VAL A 98 11.01 5.45 -13.17
N SER A 99 9.80 5.77 -13.66
CA SER A 99 8.85 4.74 -14.13
C SER A 99 9.39 4.00 -15.36
N SER A 100 10.00 4.71 -16.32
CA SER A 100 10.64 4.08 -17.49
C SER A 100 11.78 3.16 -17.07
N ILE A 101 12.63 3.58 -16.13
CA ILE A 101 13.69 2.73 -15.58
C ILE A 101 13.09 1.48 -14.92
N ALA A 102 12.04 1.63 -14.11
CA ALA A 102 11.37 0.51 -13.46
C ALA A 102 10.78 -0.48 -14.49
N VAL A 103 10.16 0.02 -15.57
CA VAL A 103 9.64 -0.81 -16.67
C VAL A 103 10.77 -1.53 -17.40
N VAL A 104 11.88 -0.86 -17.70
CA VAL A 104 13.05 -1.49 -18.33
C VAL A 104 13.60 -2.62 -17.46
N ILE A 105 13.76 -2.38 -16.15
CA ILE A 105 14.20 -3.42 -15.20
C ILE A 105 13.22 -4.59 -15.20
N GLY A 106 11.91 -4.32 -15.15
CA GLY A 106 10.87 -5.34 -15.20
C GLY A 106 10.93 -6.18 -16.48
N LEU A 107 11.09 -5.53 -17.64
CA LEU A 107 11.25 -6.21 -18.92
C LEU A 107 12.53 -7.05 -18.98
N VAL A 108 13.65 -6.54 -18.47
CA VAL A 108 14.91 -7.30 -18.40
C VAL A 108 14.72 -8.52 -17.51
N MET A 109 14.14 -8.37 -16.32
CA MET A 109 13.88 -9.49 -15.41
C MET A 109 12.96 -10.54 -16.05
N VAL A 110 11.85 -10.13 -16.67
CA VAL A 110 10.94 -11.07 -17.34
C VAL A 110 11.63 -11.80 -18.49
N ASN A 111 12.46 -11.11 -19.28
CA ASN A 111 13.18 -11.75 -20.39
C ASN A 111 14.32 -12.68 -19.93
N VAL A 112 14.91 -12.44 -18.76
CA VAL A 112 15.97 -13.29 -18.18
C VAL A 112 15.38 -14.49 -17.45
N PHE A 113 14.44 -14.27 -16.52
CA PHE A 113 13.85 -15.34 -15.71
C PHE A 113 12.76 -16.11 -16.44
N GLN A 114 12.16 -15.51 -17.48
CA GLN A 114 11.15 -16.12 -18.35
C GLN A 114 10.05 -16.85 -17.56
N PRO A 115 9.41 -16.18 -16.57
CA PRO A 115 8.39 -16.80 -15.72
C PRO A 115 7.16 -17.11 -16.57
N GLY A 116 7.07 -18.35 -17.04
CA GLY A 116 6.04 -18.77 -18.02
C GLY A 116 6.52 -19.88 -18.96
N ARG A 117 7.83 -20.12 -19.08
CA ARG A 117 8.36 -21.34 -19.71
C ARG A 117 7.99 -22.57 -18.86
N GLY A 118 6.81 -23.13 -19.10
CA GLY A 118 6.25 -24.25 -18.34
C GLY A 118 4.75 -24.12 -18.03
N VAL A 119 4.10 -23.03 -18.46
CA VAL A 119 2.64 -22.88 -18.42
C VAL A 119 2.14 -23.09 -19.85
N ASP A 120 1.52 -24.25 -20.11
CA ASP A 120 0.80 -24.49 -21.36
C ASP A 120 -0.43 -23.55 -21.44
N PRO A 121 -0.81 -23.07 -22.65
CA PRO A 121 -1.92 -22.13 -22.83
C PRO A 121 -3.30 -22.71 -22.47
#